data_AF-A0A938V016-F1
#
_entry.id   AF-A0A938V016-F1
#
_cell.length_a   1.000
_cell.length_b   1.000
_cell.length_c   1.000
_cell.angle_alpha   90.00
_cell.angle_beta   90.00
_cell.angle_gamma   90.00
#
_symmetry.space_group_name_H-M   'P 1'
#
loop_
_entity.id
_entity.type
_entity.pdbx_description
1 polymer ?
#
loop_
_entity_poly.entity_id
_entity_poly.type
_entity_poly.pdbx_seq_one_letter_code
_entity_poly.pdbx_strand_id
1 'polypeptide(L)'
;MDRNRAAGSEGFSLVEVLIVIAITTVGFLALINLQIGTLRGLGTSRSMMQAVNLSEHFIETLKSEGLPWTGDASLMMSQPTVFPHLRLAGNPTAGGGSGWVRAYQSNNSDRRVGPLGTDETWDAGVAMEISPDRERRFCVHYRLTWVVPNYLIRADVRTLWMRDEANVALYQDCPIGMETDLANVASVTIPGTIMRNVFAQ
;
A
#
# COMPACT_ATOMS: atom_id res chain seq x y z
N MET A 1 61.73 42.75 25.99
CA MET A 1 61.26 43.02 24.60
C MET A 1 59.79 42.63 24.57
N ASP A 2 58.94 43.49 25.13
CA ASP A 2 57.50 43.24 25.23
C ASP A 2 56.75 44.13 24.27
N ARG A 3 56.10 43.49 23.29
CA ARG A 3 55.28 44.16 22.27
C ARG A 3 53.83 43.89 22.61
N ASN A 4 53.28 44.67 23.55
CA ASN A 4 51.84 44.68 23.84
C ASN A 4 51.09 45.21 22.62
N ARG A 5 50.57 44.29 21.80
CA ARG A 5 49.54 44.61 20.82
C ARG A 5 48.25 44.87 21.58
N ALA A 6 47.89 46.15 21.72
CA ALA A 6 46.53 46.53 22.09
C ALA A 6 45.60 46.01 20.99
N ALA A 7 44.89 44.92 21.28
CA ALA A 7 43.81 44.45 20.43
C ALA A 7 42.68 45.49 20.52
N GLY A 8 42.61 46.37 19.52
CA GLY A 8 41.50 47.30 19.36
C GLY A 8 40.22 46.49 19.24
N SER A 9 39.26 46.75 20.14
CA SER A 9 37.92 46.19 20.06
C SER A 9 37.19 46.87 18.90
N GLU A 10 37.35 46.36 17.69
CA GLU A 10 36.56 46.78 16.53
C GLU A 10 35.14 46.21 16.67
N GLY A 11 34.17 47.08 16.91
CA GLY A 11 32.76 46.71 16.96
C GLY A 11 32.22 46.43 15.56
N PHE A 12 31.36 45.41 15.45
CA PHE A 12 30.68 45.09 14.20
C PHE A 12 29.85 46.28 13.71
N SER A 13 29.96 46.59 12.43
CA SER A 13 29.10 47.56 11.76
C SER A 13 27.66 47.05 11.78
N LEU A 14 26.69 47.93 12.06
CA LEU A 14 25.26 47.60 12.01
C LEU A 14 24.87 47.01 10.64
N VAL A 15 25.51 47.48 9.57
CA VAL A 15 25.30 46.99 8.20
C VAL A 15 25.74 45.54 8.05
N GLU A 16 26.85 45.14 8.70
CA GLU A 16 27.38 43.77 8.64
C GLU A 16 26.42 42.79 9.31
N VAL A 17 25.86 43.16 10.47
CA VAL A 17 24.86 42.35 11.17
C VAL A 17 23.58 42.20 10.34
N LEU A 18 23.12 43.28 9.69
CA LEU A 18 21.95 43.22 8.82
C LEU A 18 22.17 42.29 7.61
N ILE A 19 23.35 42.31 7.01
CA ILE A 19 23.70 41.41 5.89
C ILE A 19 23.69 39.95 6.36
N VAL A 20 24.27 39.65 7.53
CA VAL A 20 24.27 38.28 8.08
C VAL A 20 22.85 37.80 8.34
N ILE A 21 21.99 38.64 8.93
CA ILE A 21 20.58 38.30 9.17
C ILE A 21 19.84 38.07 7.83
N ALA A 22 20.07 38.90 6.81
CA ALA A 22 19.46 38.72 5.50
C ALA A 22 19.90 37.41 4.82
N ILE A 23 21.19 37.07 4.85
CA ILE A 23 21.70 35.83 4.24
C ILE A 23 21.20 34.60 5.00
N THR A 24 21.22 34.64 6.33
CA THR A 24 20.78 33.51 7.17
C THR A 24 19.28 33.25 7.03
N THR A 25 18.45 34.29 6.94
CA THR A 25 17.00 34.13 6.72
C THR A 25 16.68 33.52 5.36
N VAL A 26 17.34 33.96 4.29
CA VAL A 26 17.17 33.35 2.95
C VAL A 26 17.65 31.89 2.95
N GLY A 27 18.79 31.60 3.57
CA GLY A 27 19.31 30.24 3.70
C GLY A 27 18.36 29.32 4.48
N PHE A 28 17.76 29.82 5.56
CA PHE A 28 16.81 29.08 6.37
C PHE A 28 15.51 28.76 5.59
N LEU A 29 15.00 29.73 4.83
CA LEU A 29 13.83 29.52 3.96
C LEU A 29 14.10 28.46 2.87
N ALA A 30 15.30 28.48 2.27
CA ALA A 30 15.70 27.47 1.30
C ALA A 30 15.74 26.05 1.94
N LEU A 31 16.31 25.93 3.14
CA LEU A 31 16.37 24.65 3.87
C LEU A 31 14.97 24.11 4.24
N ILE A 32 14.06 24.98 4.70
CA ILE A 32 12.68 24.57 5.01
C ILE A 32 11.98 23.98 3.79
N ASN A 33 12.08 24.64 2.63
CA ASN A 33 11.43 24.16 1.42
C ASN A 33 11.96 22.79 0.98
N LEU A 34 13.27 22.55 1.11
CA LEU A 34 13.87 21.25 0.83
C LEU A 34 13.38 20.18 1.83
N GLN A 35 13.31 20.51 3.12
CA GLN A 35 12.82 19.59 4.15
C GLN A 35 11.37 19.19 3.91
N ILE A 36 10.49 20.14 3.54
CA ILE A 36 9.09 19.86 3.21
C ILE A 36 8.99 18.90 2.02
N GLY A 37 9.77 19.13 0.96
CA GLY A 37 9.83 18.23 -0.19
C GLY A 37 10.27 16.81 0.19
N THR A 38 11.31 16.71 1.02
CA THR A 38 11.83 15.42 1.49
C THR A 38 10.80 14.66 2.33
N LEU A 39 10.11 15.34 3.24
CA LEU A 39 9.06 14.75 4.09
C LEU A 39 7.89 14.21 3.25
N ARG A 40 7.46 14.95 2.23
CA ARG A 40 6.42 14.48 1.29
C ARG A 40 6.88 13.24 0.53
N GLY A 41 8.11 13.24 0.02
CA GLY A 41 8.69 12.08 -0.69
C GLY A 41 8.78 10.83 0.19
N LEU A 42 9.15 10.97 1.46
CA LEU A 42 9.15 9.87 2.44
C LEU A 42 7.74 9.33 2.68
N GLY A 43 6.73 10.20 2.76
CA GLY A 43 5.33 9.79 2.90
C GLY A 43 4.85 8.92 1.75
N THR A 44 5.08 9.34 0.50
CA THR A 44 4.73 8.55 -0.69
C THR A 44 5.46 7.20 -0.73
N SER A 45 6.76 7.21 -0.39
CA SER A 45 7.58 5.98 -0.38
C SER A 45 7.07 4.97 0.65
N ARG A 46 6.68 5.43 1.85
CA ARG A 46 6.08 4.57 2.89
C ARG A 46 4.80 3.91 2.41
N SER A 47 3.89 4.67 1.76
CA SER A 47 2.66 4.10 1.23
C SER A 47 2.89 3.09 0.11
N MET A 48 3.88 3.34 -0.75
CA MET A 48 4.24 2.37 -1.78
C MET A 48 4.77 1.06 -1.17
N MET A 49 5.66 1.14 -0.17
CA MET A 49 6.16 -0.06 0.53
C MET A 49 5.03 -0.82 1.25
N GLN A 50 4.13 -0.10 1.93
CA GLN A 50 2.96 -0.71 2.56
C GLN A 50 2.05 -1.39 1.54
N ALA A 51 1.81 -0.75 0.39
CA ALA A 51 0.98 -1.31 -0.67
C ALA A 51 1.57 -2.59 -1.28
N VAL A 52 2.90 -2.61 -1.47
CA VAL A 52 3.64 -3.79 -1.93
C VAL A 52 3.53 -4.92 -0.90
N ASN A 53 3.85 -4.66 0.36
CA ASN A 53 3.76 -5.66 1.42
C ASN A 53 2.35 -6.26 1.53
N LEU A 54 1.31 -5.42 1.39
CA LEU A 54 -0.08 -5.87 1.42
C LEU A 54 -0.44 -6.74 0.20
N SER A 55 0.03 -6.36 -0.99
CA SER A 55 -0.13 -7.17 -2.21
C SER A 55 0.58 -8.53 -2.10
N GLU A 56 1.83 -8.54 -1.63
CA GLU A 56 2.61 -9.77 -1.43
C GLU A 56 1.96 -10.67 -0.39
N HIS A 57 1.55 -10.10 0.73
CA HIS A 57 0.83 -10.83 1.76
C HIS A 57 -0.42 -11.50 1.18
N PHE A 58 -1.25 -10.77 0.43
CA PHE A 58 -2.47 -11.32 -0.14
C PHE A 58 -2.17 -12.42 -1.17
N ILE A 59 -1.07 -12.32 -1.94
CA ILE A 59 -0.62 -13.42 -2.80
C ILE A 59 -0.27 -14.65 -1.97
N GLU A 60 0.41 -14.50 -0.84
CA GLU A 60 0.71 -15.62 0.07
C GLU A 60 -0.56 -16.21 0.71
N THR A 61 -1.57 -15.39 1.01
CA THR A 61 -2.91 -15.86 1.40
C THR A 61 -3.53 -16.71 0.30
N LEU A 62 -3.51 -16.25 -0.95
CA LEU A 62 -4.07 -17.02 -2.07
C LEU A 62 -3.29 -18.33 -2.33
N LYS A 63 -1.97 -18.32 -2.13
CA LYS A 63 -1.14 -19.53 -2.23
C LYS A 63 -1.44 -20.51 -1.11
N SER A 64 -1.59 -20.04 0.14
CA SER A 64 -1.92 -20.88 1.28
C SER A 64 -3.32 -21.50 1.14
N GLU A 65 -4.27 -20.73 0.62
CA GLU A 65 -5.60 -21.21 0.23
C GLU A 65 -5.52 -22.27 -0.90
N GLY A 66 -4.52 -22.18 -1.77
CA GLY A 66 -4.25 -23.17 -2.82
C GLY A 66 -3.63 -24.48 -2.32
N LEU A 67 -3.07 -24.54 -1.11
CA LEU A 67 -2.43 -25.76 -0.58
C LEU A 67 -3.39 -26.97 -0.44
N PRO A 68 -4.62 -26.81 0.10
CA PRO A 68 -5.60 -27.90 0.15
C PRO A 68 -6.28 -28.18 -1.19
N TRP A 69 -5.98 -27.41 -2.26
CA TRP A 69 -6.59 -27.63 -3.57
C TRP A 69 -6.01 -28.86 -4.25
N THR A 70 -6.68 -30.01 -4.08
CA THR A 70 -6.23 -31.30 -4.62
C THR A 70 -7.11 -31.86 -5.73
N GLY A 71 -8.35 -31.37 -5.87
CA GLY A 71 -9.32 -31.82 -6.89
C GLY A 71 -9.64 -30.77 -7.95
N ASP A 72 -10.76 -30.95 -8.61
CA ASP A 72 -11.20 -30.04 -9.68
C ASP A 72 -11.80 -28.75 -9.12
N ALA A 73 -11.98 -27.74 -9.97
CA ALA A 73 -12.50 -26.44 -9.59
C ALA A 73 -13.89 -26.49 -8.89
N SER A 74 -14.67 -27.55 -9.11
CA SER A 74 -15.94 -27.78 -8.42
C SER A 74 -15.79 -27.90 -6.90
N LEU A 75 -14.68 -28.46 -6.41
CA LEU A 75 -14.40 -28.53 -4.98
C LEU A 75 -14.25 -27.14 -4.36
N MET A 76 -13.53 -26.25 -5.06
CA MET A 76 -13.30 -24.88 -4.61
C MET A 76 -14.62 -24.11 -4.46
N MET A 77 -15.55 -24.32 -5.39
CA MET A 77 -16.89 -23.72 -5.33
C MET A 77 -17.77 -24.31 -4.22
N SER A 78 -17.57 -25.58 -3.88
CA SER A 78 -18.37 -26.30 -2.86
C SER A 78 -17.92 -26.06 -1.42
N GLN A 79 -16.70 -25.54 -1.20
CA GLN A 79 -16.11 -25.34 0.12
C GLN A 79 -15.71 -23.87 0.36
N PRO A 80 -16.69 -22.97 0.57
CA PRO A 80 -16.43 -21.53 0.69
C PRO A 80 -15.61 -21.14 1.92
N THR A 81 -15.57 -21.99 2.95
CA THR A 81 -14.76 -21.79 4.15
C THR A 81 -13.30 -22.18 3.96
N VAL A 82 -13.01 -23.12 3.06
CA VAL A 82 -11.64 -23.56 2.73
C VAL A 82 -11.07 -22.68 1.63
N PHE A 83 -11.90 -22.30 0.66
CA PHE A 83 -11.52 -21.50 -0.50
C PHE A 83 -12.31 -20.19 -0.60
N PRO A 84 -12.15 -19.25 0.35
CA PRO A 84 -12.91 -17.99 0.36
C PRO A 84 -12.70 -17.14 -0.89
N HIS A 85 -11.47 -17.06 -1.43
CA HIS A 85 -11.12 -16.20 -2.55
C HIS A 85 -11.06 -16.95 -3.88
N LEU A 86 -10.47 -18.15 -3.89
CA LEU A 86 -10.23 -18.91 -5.09
C LEU A 86 -11.53 -19.44 -5.72
N ARG A 87 -12.61 -19.58 -4.94
CA ARG A 87 -13.95 -19.89 -5.47
C ARG A 87 -14.45 -18.87 -6.51
N LEU A 88 -13.95 -17.63 -6.46
CA LEU A 88 -14.35 -16.57 -7.38
C LEU A 88 -13.68 -16.67 -8.75
N ALA A 89 -12.72 -17.59 -8.96
CA ALA A 89 -12.05 -17.80 -10.24
C ALA A 89 -13.01 -18.13 -11.40
N GLY A 90 -14.24 -18.58 -11.08
CA GLY A 90 -15.26 -18.94 -12.07
C GLY A 90 -14.97 -20.27 -12.75
N ASN A 91 -15.66 -20.53 -13.87
CA ASN A 91 -15.52 -21.79 -14.60
C ASN A 91 -14.09 -22.01 -15.09
N PRO A 92 -13.55 -23.25 -15.04
CA PRO A 92 -12.20 -23.58 -15.47
C PRO A 92 -12.11 -23.62 -17.01
N THR A 93 -12.17 -22.46 -17.64
CA THR A 93 -11.94 -22.28 -19.08
C THR A 93 -10.64 -21.51 -19.28
N ALA A 94 -9.85 -21.87 -20.30
CA ALA A 94 -8.58 -21.18 -20.55
C ALA A 94 -8.84 -19.68 -20.83
N GLY A 95 -8.19 -18.81 -20.07
CA GLY A 95 -8.42 -17.36 -20.11
C GLY A 95 -9.70 -16.88 -19.40
N GLY A 96 -10.52 -17.79 -18.88
CA GLY A 96 -11.65 -17.47 -18.00
C GLY A 96 -11.15 -16.95 -16.65
N GLY A 97 -11.92 -16.06 -16.01
CA GLY A 97 -11.49 -15.45 -14.76
C GLY A 97 -12.58 -14.69 -14.03
N SER A 98 -12.22 -14.20 -12.84
CA SER A 98 -13.14 -13.53 -11.91
C SER A 98 -13.47 -12.08 -12.28
N GLY A 99 -12.71 -11.47 -13.20
CA GLY A 99 -12.60 -10.01 -13.26
C GLY A 99 -11.95 -9.44 -12.00
N TRP A 100 -11.92 -8.11 -11.87
CA TRP A 100 -11.41 -7.48 -10.65
C TRP A 100 -12.46 -7.56 -9.55
N VAL A 101 -12.10 -8.26 -8.48
CA VAL A 101 -12.90 -8.43 -7.27
C VAL A 101 -12.16 -7.84 -6.08
N ARG A 102 -12.89 -7.42 -5.05
CA ARG A 102 -12.28 -6.91 -3.81
C ARG A 102 -11.76 -8.06 -2.96
N ALA A 103 -10.56 -7.90 -2.41
CA ALA A 103 -9.93 -8.84 -1.49
C ALA A 103 -10.79 -9.09 -0.25
N TYR A 104 -11.34 -8.02 0.31
CA TYR A 104 -12.10 -8.08 1.55
C TYR A 104 -13.53 -7.59 1.32
N GLN A 105 -14.49 -8.27 1.93
CA GLN A 105 -15.88 -7.84 1.96
C GLN A 105 -16.25 -7.58 3.43
N SER A 106 -15.89 -6.41 3.94
CA SER A 106 -16.47 -5.96 5.20
C SER A 106 -17.96 -5.65 4.99
N ASN A 107 -18.76 -5.97 6.01
CA ASN A 107 -20.17 -5.53 6.08
C ASN A 107 -20.28 -4.04 6.43
N ASN A 108 -19.14 -3.36 6.57
CA ASN A 108 -19.04 -1.95 6.94
C ASN A 108 -19.08 -1.08 5.67
N SER A 109 -19.43 0.19 5.84
CA SER A 109 -19.33 1.17 4.74
C SER A 109 -17.87 1.39 4.34
N ASP A 110 -16.95 1.40 5.31
CA ASP A 110 -15.53 1.46 5.00
C ASP A 110 -14.98 0.09 4.61
N ARG A 111 -14.48 0.02 3.37
CA ARG A 111 -13.90 -1.20 2.78
C ARG A 111 -12.39 -1.09 2.58
N ARG A 112 -11.78 -0.07 3.17
CA ARG A 112 -10.35 0.17 3.06
C ARG A 112 -9.64 -0.60 4.16
N VAL A 113 -8.64 -1.34 3.72
CA VAL A 113 -7.81 -2.21 4.54
C VAL A 113 -6.68 -1.38 5.15
N GLY A 114 -6.43 -1.57 6.46
CA GLY A 114 -5.21 -1.04 7.08
C GLY A 114 -3.95 -1.71 6.51
N PRO A 115 -2.76 -1.17 6.79
CA PRO A 115 -1.48 -1.81 6.45
C PRO A 115 -1.32 -3.22 7.05
N LEU A 116 -2.16 -3.56 8.02
CA LEU A 116 -2.24 -4.87 8.68
C LEU A 116 -3.26 -5.85 8.09
N GLY A 117 -4.10 -5.48 7.10
CA GLY A 117 -5.06 -6.44 6.54
C GLY A 117 -6.41 -6.58 7.30
N THR A 118 -6.78 -5.65 8.18
CA THR A 118 -7.68 -5.84 9.34
C THR A 118 -9.20 -5.97 9.09
N ASP A 119 -9.67 -6.17 7.86
CA ASP A 119 -11.13 -6.19 7.58
C ASP A 119 -11.80 -7.57 7.75
N GLU A 120 -11.02 -8.63 8.02
CA GLU A 120 -11.48 -9.87 8.64
C GLU A 120 -10.64 -10.14 9.91
N THR A 121 -11.08 -11.07 10.78
CA THR A 121 -10.45 -11.41 12.08
C THR A 121 -8.99 -11.83 11.94
N TRP A 122 -8.12 -10.85 11.75
CA TRP A 122 -6.68 -10.95 11.90
C TRP A 122 -6.35 -10.92 13.40
N ASP A 123 -5.23 -11.53 13.77
CA ASP A 123 -4.71 -11.62 15.13
C ASP A 123 -5.03 -10.38 15.99
N ALA A 124 -5.85 -10.58 17.02
CA ALA A 124 -6.33 -9.53 17.93
C ALA A 124 -5.19 -8.80 18.66
N GLY A 125 -3.99 -9.41 18.75
CA GLY A 125 -2.83 -8.81 19.40
C GLY A 125 -2.27 -7.60 18.63
N VAL A 126 -2.28 -7.65 17.30
CA VAL A 126 -1.71 -6.58 16.47
C VAL A 126 -2.65 -5.37 16.39
N ALA A 127 -3.96 -5.60 16.51
CA ALA A 127 -4.97 -4.53 16.53
C ALA A 127 -4.91 -3.64 17.79
N MET A 128 -4.28 -4.09 18.89
CA MET A 128 -4.12 -3.30 20.11
C MET A 128 -2.91 -2.36 20.08
N GLU A 129 -1.94 -2.60 19.20
CA GLU A 129 -0.67 -1.86 19.17
C GLU A 129 -0.69 -0.67 18.19
N ILE A 130 -1.63 -0.67 17.24
CA ILE A 130 -1.71 0.34 16.17
C ILE A 130 -2.99 1.17 16.29
N SER A 131 -2.83 2.48 16.49
CA SER A 131 -3.95 3.42 16.60
C SER A 131 -4.67 3.62 15.25
N PRO A 132 -6.00 3.44 15.18
CA PRO A 132 -6.78 3.43 13.93
C PRO A 132 -6.94 4.81 13.24
N ASP A 133 -6.43 5.87 13.86
CA ASP A 133 -6.82 7.25 13.54
C ASP A 133 -5.98 7.92 12.43
N ARG A 134 -4.87 7.31 11.98
CA ARG A 134 -3.95 7.95 11.01
C ARG A 134 -3.34 7.08 9.93
N GLU A 135 -3.67 5.79 9.87
CA GLU A 135 -3.10 4.95 8.82
C GLU A 135 -3.77 5.20 7.48
N ARG A 136 -2.95 5.45 6.45
CA ARG A 136 -3.41 5.52 5.06
C ARG A 136 -4.03 4.15 4.75
N ARG A 137 -5.34 4.14 4.51
CA ARG A 137 -6.08 2.91 4.21
C ARG A 137 -5.98 2.58 2.72
N PHE A 138 -5.93 1.30 2.40
CA PHE A 138 -5.66 0.77 1.07
C PHE A 138 -6.88 0.03 0.53
N CYS A 139 -7.10 0.08 -0.79
CA CYS A 139 -8.07 -0.77 -1.46
C CYS A 139 -7.33 -1.90 -2.17
N VAL A 140 -7.56 -3.15 -1.75
CA VAL A 140 -6.93 -4.32 -2.38
C VAL A 140 -7.95 -5.00 -3.28
N HIS A 141 -7.67 -5.03 -4.57
CA HIS A 141 -8.44 -5.80 -5.54
C HIS A 141 -7.56 -6.93 -6.07
N TYR A 142 -8.17 -8.04 -6.44
CA TYR A 142 -7.49 -9.14 -7.09
C TYR A 142 -8.30 -9.62 -8.28
N ARG A 143 -7.62 -10.30 -9.20
CA ARG A 143 -8.22 -10.97 -10.34
C ARG A 143 -7.58 -12.33 -10.48
N LEU A 144 -8.43 -13.35 -10.60
CA LEU A 144 -8.00 -14.71 -10.89
C LEU A 144 -8.26 -15.00 -12.36
N THR A 145 -7.33 -15.69 -13.02
CA THR A 145 -7.46 -16.10 -14.42
C THR A 145 -6.89 -17.50 -14.59
N TRP A 146 -7.67 -18.39 -15.17
CA TRP A 146 -7.24 -19.74 -15.50
C TRP A 146 -6.21 -19.72 -16.62
N VAL A 147 -4.98 -20.13 -16.30
CA VAL A 147 -3.92 -20.34 -17.29
C VAL A 147 -4.03 -21.74 -17.87
N VAL A 148 -4.18 -22.73 -16.98
CA VAL A 148 -4.45 -24.13 -17.35
C VAL A 148 -5.71 -24.56 -16.59
N PRO A 149 -6.81 -24.89 -17.29
CA PRO A 149 -8.05 -25.37 -16.66
C PRO A 149 -7.80 -26.46 -15.62
N ASN A 150 -8.29 -26.26 -14.39
CA ASN A 150 -8.15 -27.19 -13.24
C ASN A 150 -6.72 -27.44 -12.70
N TYR A 151 -5.69 -26.74 -13.19
CA TYR A 151 -4.30 -26.96 -12.73
C TYR A 151 -3.59 -25.69 -12.29
N LEU A 152 -3.79 -24.58 -13.00
CA LEU A 152 -3.00 -23.37 -12.78
C LEU A 152 -3.86 -22.11 -12.92
N ILE A 153 -3.85 -21.31 -11.87
CA ILE A 153 -4.50 -19.99 -11.82
C ILE A 153 -3.41 -18.93 -11.71
N ARG A 154 -3.52 -17.89 -12.53
CA ARG A 154 -2.79 -16.64 -12.35
C ARG A 154 -3.64 -15.72 -11.48
N ALA A 155 -3.02 -15.18 -10.43
CA ALA A 155 -3.61 -14.16 -9.58
C ALA A 155 -2.89 -12.84 -9.85
N ASP A 156 -3.62 -11.81 -10.27
CA ASP A 156 -3.09 -10.44 -10.28
C ASP A 156 -3.69 -9.71 -9.08
N VAL A 157 -2.85 -9.21 -8.18
CA VAL A 157 -3.27 -8.44 -7.01
C VAL A 157 -2.87 -7.00 -7.22
N ARG A 158 -3.79 -6.06 -7.00
CA ARG A 158 -3.53 -4.64 -7.05
C ARG A 158 -3.92 -3.98 -5.74
N THR A 159 -3.01 -3.18 -5.21
CA THR A 159 -3.28 -2.32 -4.06
C THR A 159 -3.35 -0.88 -4.53
N LEU A 160 -4.46 -0.21 -4.24
CA LEU A 160 -4.68 1.20 -4.55
C LEU A 160 -4.69 2.03 -3.27
N TRP A 161 -4.17 3.25 -3.34
CA TRP A 161 -4.24 4.22 -2.26
C TRP A 161 -4.39 5.64 -2.80
N MET A 162 -4.95 6.50 -1.96
CA MET A 162 -5.17 7.90 -2.27
C MET A 162 -3.88 8.70 -2.18
N ARG A 163 -3.72 9.68 -3.07
CA ARG A 163 -2.69 10.71 -2.96
C ARG A 163 -3.10 11.75 -1.91
N ASP A 164 -2.13 12.54 -1.45
CA ASP A 164 -2.33 13.50 -0.34
C ASP A 164 -3.40 14.56 -0.59
N GLU A 165 -3.69 14.87 -1.85
CA GLU A 165 -4.67 15.90 -2.26
C GLU A 165 -6.05 15.32 -2.63
N ALA A 166 -6.19 13.99 -2.58
CA ALA A 166 -7.42 13.33 -3.01
C ALA A 166 -8.54 13.46 -1.97
N ASN A 167 -9.79 13.55 -2.44
CA ASN A 167 -10.95 13.55 -1.56
C ASN A 167 -11.19 12.16 -0.97
N VAL A 168 -10.87 12.00 0.32
CA VAL A 168 -10.95 10.72 1.04
C VAL A 168 -12.36 10.13 1.03
N ALA A 169 -13.40 10.96 1.01
CA ALA A 169 -14.79 10.50 1.06
C ALA A 169 -15.21 9.70 -0.18
N LEU A 170 -14.63 10.00 -1.36
CA LEU A 170 -14.99 9.33 -2.61
C LEU A 170 -14.49 7.87 -2.70
N TYR A 171 -13.50 7.52 -1.88
CA TYR A 171 -12.84 6.21 -1.96
C TYR A 171 -12.99 5.36 -0.69
N GLN A 172 -13.88 5.76 0.23
CA GLN A 172 -14.14 4.97 1.45
C GLN A 172 -14.72 3.58 1.13
N ASP A 173 -15.52 3.49 0.08
CA ASP A 173 -16.19 2.24 -0.31
C ASP A 173 -15.35 1.36 -1.25
N CYS A 174 -14.11 1.77 -1.57
CA CYS A 174 -13.27 1.16 -2.60
C CYS A 174 -14.05 0.85 -3.90
N PRO A 175 -14.48 1.90 -4.63
CA PRO A 175 -15.29 1.71 -5.83
C PRO A 175 -14.49 0.98 -6.93
N ILE A 176 -15.20 0.14 -7.69
CA ILE A 176 -14.63 -0.46 -8.91
C ILE A 176 -14.40 0.68 -9.90
N GLY A 177 -13.22 0.73 -10.53
CA GLY A 177 -12.84 1.81 -11.45
C GLY A 177 -11.96 2.90 -10.83
N MET A 178 -11.64 2.82 -9.54
CA MET A 178 -10.70 3.71 -8.85
C MET A 178 -9.33 3.81 -9.56
N GLU A 179 -8.92 2.76 -10.27
CA GLU A 179 -7.70 2.72 -11.09
C GLU A 179 -7.68 3.69 -12.27
N THR A 180 -8.84 4.17 -12.72
CA THR A 180 -8.94 5.11 -13.84
C THR A 180 -8.67 6.55 -13.42
N ASP A 181 -8.75 6.85 -12.12
CA ASP A 181 -8.50 8.17 -11.57
C ASP A 181 -7.02 8.34 -11.18
N LEU A 182 -6.18 8.43 -12.21
CA LEU A 182 -4.72 8.55 -12.05
C LEU A 182 -4.28 9.85 -11.36
N ALA A 183 -5.15 10.86 -11.31
CA ALA A 183 -4.87 12.15 -10.67
C ALA A 183 -4.92 12.04 -9.15
N ASN A 184 -5.85 11.25 -8.63
CA ASN A 184 -6.12 11.15 -7.19
C ASN A 184 -5.61 9.85 -6.57
N VAL A 185 -5.33 8.83 -7.39
CA VAL A 185 -5.02 7.49 -6.92
C VAL A 185 -3.64 7.04 -7.41
N ALA A 186 -2.92 6.35 -6.55
CA ALA A 186 -1.76 5.56 -6.89
C ALA A 186 -2.09 4.08 -6.73
N SER A 187 -1.42 3.23 -7.51
CA SER A 187 -1.61 1.79 -7.43
C SER A 187 -0.32 1.04 -7.69
N VAL A 188 -0.23 -0.15 -7.10
CA VAL A 188 0.79 -1.16 -7.41
C VAL A 188 0.07 -2.44 -7.77
N THR A 189 0.60 -3.19 -8.75
CA THR A 189 0.05 -4.49 -9.15
C THR A 189 1.15 -5.52 -9.12
N ILE A 190 0.92 -6.63 -8.44
CA ILE A 190 1.83 -7.76 -8.32
C ILE A 190 1.13 -9.02 -8.85
N PRO A 191 1.69 -9.70 -9.86
CA PRO A 191 1.18 -10.99 -10.32
C PRO A 191 1.75 -12.14 -9.47
N GLY A 192 0.97 -13.21 -9.37
CA GLY A 192 1.33 -14.48 -8.75
C GLY A 192 0.66 -15.64 -9.47
N THR A 193 1.10 -16.86 -9.17
CA THR A 193 0.53 -18.10 -9.71
C THR A 193 0.24 -19.08 -8.60
N ILE A 194 -0.87 -19.79 -8.74
CA ILE A 194 -1.38 -20.75 -7.78
C ILE A 194 -1.62 -22.05 -8.54
N MET A 195 -0.94 -23.10 -8.11
CA MET A 195 -0.99 -24.40 -8.74
C MET A 195 -1.75 -25.38 -7.84
N ARG A 196 -2.51 -26.26 -8.47
CA ARG A 196 -3.15 -27.40 -7.80
C ARG A 196 -2.06 -28.28 -7.14
N ASN A 197 -2.32 -28.71 -5.91
CA ASN A 197 -1.48 -29.66 -5.22
C ASN A 197 -1.71 -31.07 -5.78
N VAL A 198 -0.74 -31.57 -6.55
CA VAL A 198 -0.77 -32.91 -7.17
C VAL A 198 -0.20 -34.00 -6.27
N PHE A 199 0.39 -33.65 -5.12
CA PHE A 199 1.12 -34.59 -4.26
C PHE A 199 0.29 -35.17 -3.12
N ALA A 200 -0.92 -34.67 -2.91
CA ALA A 200 -1.80 -35.10 -1.80
C ALA A 200 -2.79 -36.22 -2.19
N GLN A 201 -2.41 -37.06 -3.17
CA GLN A 201 -3.18 -38.26 -3.57
C GLN A 201 -2.81 -39.48 -2.73
#